data_AF-A0A1S3L4D9-F1
#
_entry.id   AF-A0A1S3L4D9-F1
#
_cell.length_a   1.000
_cell.length_b   1.000
_cell.length_c   1.000
_cell.angle_alpha   90.00
_cell.angle_beta   90.00
_cell.angle_gamma   90.00
#
_symmetry.space_group_name_H-M   'P 1'
#
loop_
_entity.id
_entity.type
_entity.pdbx_description
1 polymer ?
#
loop_
_entity_poly.entity_id
_entity_poly.type
_entity_poly.pdbx_seq_one_letter_code
_entity_poly.pdbx_strand_id
1 'polypeptide(L)'
;MRILMHARVLNEEPLVLRGTEIAATGKRADPQSLFCYQDDDSPECRRFSIPRAFNNSLSRVATSVVQLMFQVEPNPFPFNFVANYTVSTEVASMEFRAENGSQIPISDLDDNQAITVAVNNGSATDSNGEGVTGVPLAGAINVSRCDSVIVRVSAGNSNQQAGLFIQLNFTTLDDGDPSIMAYLHSSNWPNEFNFTDRKRITLSMTRGRDLDHRKYTFFLSPESHDTTLDYYVNVTTGCTTDSPSAGVRLEVGVFASLCQYFSESAKLWRTDGMVPLAETNASRAVCSTRHLTAFAASLFVPPDAVTFIRPERGGPSLVVLLTCVVGLLCYAVAAAILHKLDQLDLRRAGTVPLCGHDGTFKQ
;
A
#
# COMPACT_ATOMS: atom_id res chain seq x y z
N MET A 1 -37.61 -11.43 4.01
CA MET A 1 -37.40 -10.03 3.58
C MET A 1 -38.26 -9.62 2.39
N ARG A 2 -38.16 -10.28 1.22
CA ARG A 2 -38.93 -9.94 0.01
C ARG A 2 -40.42 -9.68 0.25
N ILE A 3 -41.10 -10.58 0.96
CA ILE A 3 -42.52 -10.44 1.31
C ILE A 3 -42.79 -9.14 2.09
N LEU A 4 -41.92 -8.78 3.03
CA LEU A 4 -42.05 -7.58 3.86
C LEU A 4 -41.91 -6.29 3.03
N MET A 5 -41.13 -6.33 1.94
CA MET A 5 -40.93 -5.17 1.06
C MET A 5 -42.18 -4.80 0.26
N HIS A 6 -43.10 -5.73 0.02
CA HIS A 6 -44.38 -5.41 -0.62
C HIS A 6 -45.28 -4.53 0.25
N ALA A 7 -45.10 -4.54 1.57
CA ALA A 7 -45.86 -3.71 2.51
C ALA A 7 -45.23 -2.32 2.74
N ARG A 8 -44.02 -2.07 2.22
CA ARG A 8 -43.30 -0.80 2.41
C ARG A 8 -43.69 0.24 1.36
N VAL A 9 -43.70 1.50 1.80
CA VAL A 9 -43.95 2.65 0.93
C VAL A 9 -42.66 2.98 0.15
N LEU A 10 -42.82 3.54 -1.05
CA LEU A 10 -41.69 3.99 -1.86
C LEU A 10 -40.90 5.07 -1.11
N ASN A 11 -39.57 4.91 -1.06
CA ASN A 11 -38.61 5.81 -0.41
C ASN A 11 -38.77 5.96 1.10
N GLU A 12 -39.52 5.05 1.74
CA GLU A 12 -39.55 4.95 3.20
C GLU A 12 -38.17 4.57 3.76
N GLU A 13 -37.96 4.75 5.05
CA GLU A 13 -36.77 4.28 5.76
C GLU A 13 -36.54 2.77 5.54
N PRO A 14 -35.28 2.28 5.56
CA PRO A 14 -35.02 0.86 5.37
C PRO A 14 -35.59 0.03 6.53
N LEU A 15 -36.16 -1.13 6.22
CA LEU A 15 -36.49 -2.14 7.23
C LEU A 15 -35.23 -2.93 7.54
N VAL A 16 -34.87 -3.03 8.82
CA VAL A 16 -33.70 -3.74 9.29
C VAL A 16 -34.13 -4.90 10.19
N LEU A 17 -33.68 -6.11 9.86
CA LEU A 17 -33.85 -7.31 10.67
C LEU A 17 -32.46 -7.77 11.12
N ARG A 18 -32.22 -7.84 12.42
CA ARG A 18 -30.95 -8.32 12.99
C ARG A 18 -31.19 -9.59 13.79
N GLY A 19 -30.56 -10.67 13.35
CA GLY A 19 -30.35 -11.89 14.14
C GLY A 19 -28.93 -11.95 14.69
N THR A 20 -28.58 -13.07 15.30
CA THR A 20 -27.22 -13.34 15.82
C THR A 20 -26.20 -13.54 14.71
N GLU A 21 -26.61 -14.26 13.65
CA GLU A 21 -25.73 -14.74 12.56
C GLU A 21 -26.11 -14.14 11.20
N ILE A 22 -27.30 -13.54 11.12
CA ILE A 22 -27.85 -13.01 9.87
C ILE A 22 -28.41 -11.62 10.14
N ALA A 23 -27.98 -10.64 9.34
CA ALA A 23 -28.63 -9.34 9.26
C ALA A 23 -29.18 -9.13 7.84
N ALA A 24 -30.37 -8.55 7.75
CA ALA A 24 -31.02 -8.24 6.49
C ALA A 24 -31.57 -6.82 6.52
N THR A 25 -31.22 -6.04 5.51
CA THR A 25 -31.74 -4.69 5.29
C THR A 25 -32.47 -4.66 3.97
N GLY A 26 -33.61 -3.98 3.92
CA GLY A 26 -34.35 -3.85 2.69
C GLY A 26 -35.09 -2.52 2.60
N LYS A 27 -35.07 -1.94 1.41
CA LYS A 27 -35.69 -0.66 1.12
C LYS A 27 -36.39 -0.75 -0.23
N ARG A 28 -37.61 -0.22 -0.30
CA ARG A 28 -38.26 0.07 -1.58
C ARG A 28 -37.91 1.50 -1.94
N ALA A 29 -37.17 1.69 -3.03
CA ALA A 29 -36.63 2.99 -3.40
C ALA A 29 -36.72 3.21 -4.91
N ASP A 30 -36.83 4.47 -5.32
CA ASP A 30 -36.48 4.83 -6.69
C ASP A 30 -34.94 4.85 -6.87
N PRO A 31 -34.44 4.78 -8.11
CA PRO A 31 -33.00 4.81 -8.38
C PRO A 31 -32.25 6.02 -7.84
N GLN A 32 -32.90 7.15 -7.53
CA GLN A 32 -32.25 8.33 -6.95
C GLN A 32 -32.15 8.25 -5.42
N SER A 33 -32.99 7.45 -4.78
CA SER A 33 -33.10 7.30 -3.32
C SER A 33 -32.65 5.94 -2.79
N LEU A 34 -31.76 5.25 -3.50
CA LEU A 34 -31.14 4.01 -3.01
C LEU A 34 -30.48 4.21 -1.64
N PHE A 35 -30.45 3.14 -0.86
CA PHE A 35 -29.73 3.09 0.40
C PHE A 35 -28.23 2.87 0.15
N CYS A 36 -27.38 3.47 0.97
CA CYS A 36 -25.92 3.33 0.90
C CYS A 36 -25.25 3.95 -0.32
N TYR A 37 -25.72 5.13 -0.73
CA TYR A 37 -24.90 6.01 -1.56
C TYR A 37 -23.62 6.42 -0.81
N GLN A 38 -22.58 6.77 -1.55
CA GLN A 38 -21.23 7.06 -1.01
C GLN A 38 -21.17 8.09 0.14
N ASP A 39 -22.18 8.94 0.28
CA ASP A 39 -22.28 9.96 1.34
C ASP A 39 -23.03 9.48 2.60
N ASP A 40 -23.48 8.22 2.63
CA ASP A 40 -24.32 7.65 3.70
C ASP A 40 -23.46 6.89 4.73
N ASP A 41 -23.19 7.57 5.85
CA ASP A 41 -22.42 7.02 6.97
C ASP A 41 -23.28 6.20 7.96
N SER A 42 -24.50 5.82 7.59
CA SER A 42 -25.34 4.97 8.44
C SER A 42 -24.66 3.63 8.76
N PRO A 43 -24.89 3.06 9.96
CA PRO A 43 -24.20 1.85 10.38
C PRO A 43 -24.47 0.65 9.45
N GLU A 44 -25.65 0.60 8.82
CA GLU A 44 -26.02 -0.42 7.83
C GLU A 44 -25.27 -0.26 6.50
N CYS A 45 -24.80 0.95 6.17
CA CYS A 45 -24.07 1.26 4.94
C CYS A 45 -22.56 1.15 5.07
N ARG A 46 -22.03 0.88 6.26
CA ARG A 46 -20.59 0.65 6.45
C ARG A 46 -20.04 -0.40 5.49
N ARG A 47 -20.84 -1.38 5.07
CA ARG A 47 -20.42 -2.54 4.27
C ARG A 47 -20.52 -2.34 2.77
N PHE A 48 -21.39 -1.45 2.31
CA PHE A 48 -21.62 -1.25 0.89
C PHE A 48 -21.64 0.25 0.60
N SER A 49 -20.97 0.65 -0.46
CA SER A 49 -21.01 2.01 -0.96
C SER A 49 -21.32 1.97 -2.44
N ILE A 50 -22.44 2.60 -2.81
CA ILE A 50 -22.95 2.66 -4.17
C ILE A 50 -22.55 4.03 -4.75
N PRO A 51 -21.88 4.08 -5.91
CA PRO A 51 -21.59 5.36 -6.56
C PRO A 51 -22.86 5.96 -7.16
N ARG A 52 -22.99 7.30 -7.16
CA ARG A 52 -24.15 8.00 -7.74
C ARG A 52 -24.38 7.67 -9.22
N ALA A 53 -23.32 7.40 -9.96
CA ALA A 53 -23.41 7.02 -11.38
C ALA A 53 -24.18 5.71 -11.60
N PHE A 54 -24.24 4.83 -10.60
CA PHE A 54 -24.97 3.57 -10.64
C PHE A 54 -26.46 3.75 -10.94
N ASN A 55 -27.05 4.87 -10.53
CA ASN A 55 -28.42 5.26 -10.85
C ASN A 55 -28.72 5.19 -12.36
N ASN A 56 -27.75 5.55 -13.20
CA ASN A 56 -27.93 5.50 -14.65
C ASN A 56 -28.15 4.06 -15.16
N SER A 57 -27.58 3.05 -14.51
CA SER A 57 -27.80 1.64 -14.85
C SER A 57 -29.22 1.19 -14.48
N LEU A 58 -29.68 1.58 -13.29
CA LEU A 58 -30.98 1.18 -12.73
C LEU A 58 -32.16 1.92 -13.35
N SER A 59 -32.04 3.24 -13.55
CA SER A 59 -33.09 4.09 -14.12
C SER A 59 -33.48 3.69 -15.55
N ARG A 60 -32.57 3.02 -16.29
CA ARG A 60 -32.86 2.44 -17.61
C ARG A 60 -33.79 1.24 -17.55
N VAL A 61 -33.82 0.53 -16.43
CA VAL A 61 -34.48 -0.79 -16.30
C VAL A 61 -35.73 -0.72 -15.42
N ALA A 62 -35.72 0.12 -14.38
CA ALA A 62 -36.84 0.24 -13.45
C ALA A 62 -37.00 1.65 -12.88
N THR A 63 -38.25 2.08 -12.68
CA THR A 63 -38.61 3.34 -12.01
C THR A 63 -38.65 3.23 -10.49
N SER A 64 -38.82 2.01 -9.97
CA SER A 64 -38.87 1.67 -8.56
C SER A 64 -38.28 0.27 -8.37
N VAL A 65 -37.47 0.11 -7.33
CA VAL A 65 -36.76 -1.13 -7.03
C VAL A 65 -36.89 -1.51 -5.56
N VAL A 66 -36.82 -2.81 -5.32
CA VAL A 66 -36.63 -3.39 -4.00
C VAL A 66 -35.15 -3.71 -3.86
N GLN A 67 -34.44 -2.93 -3.05
CA GLN A 67 -33.06 -3.16 -2.66
C GLN A 67 -33.04 -4.08 -1.45
N LEU A 68 -32.25 -5.14 -1.53
CA LEU A 68 -32.04 -6.10 -0.44
C LEU A 68 -30.55 -6.25 -0.18
N MET A 69 -30.18 -6.25 1.08
CA MET A 69 -28.82 -6.48 1.54
C MET A 69 -28.85 -7.56 2.62
N PHE A 70 -27.99 -8.56 2.50
CA PHE A 70 -27.83 -9.59 3.52
C PHE A 70 -26.39 -9.66 3.98
N GLN A 71 -26.22 -9.91 5.26
CA GLN A 71 -24.96 -10.26 5.90
C GLN A 71 -25.18 -11.59 6.60
N VAL A 72 -24.27 -12.53 6.37
CA VAL A 72 -24.35 -13.88 6.92
C VAL A 72 -22.99 -14.31 7.46
N GLU A 73 -22.99 -14.77 8.69
CA GLU A 73 -21.86 -15.40 9.36
C GLU A 73 -22.41 -16.62 10.13
N PRO A 74 -22.04 -17.86 9.75
CA PRO A 74 -20.93 -18.29 8.88
C PRO A 74 -21.24 -18.28 7.38
N ASN A 75 -20.19 -18.40 6.53
CA ASN A 75 -20.32 -18.43 5.07
C ASN A 75 -21.33 -19.52 4.60
N PRO A 76 -22.45 -19.14 3.93
CA PRO A 76 -23.46 -20.09 3.46
C PRO A 76 -23.03 -20.94 2.26
N PHE A 77 -21.90 -20.61 1.61
CA PHE A 77 -21.34 -21.33 0.46
C PHE A 77 -19.91 -21.84 0.75
N PRO A 78 -19.75 -22.83 1.64
CA PRO A 78 -18.44 -23.29 2.11
C PRO A 78 -17.71 -24.25 1.13
N PHE A 79 -17.97 -24.15 -0.17
CA PHE A 79 -17.51 -25.09 -1.19
C PHE A 79 -17.13 -24.38 -2.50
N ASN A 80 -16.41 -25.09 -3.38
CA ASN A 80 -16.03 -24.62 -4.72
C ASN A 80 -15.33 -23.25 -4.72
N PHE A 81 -14.43 -23.04 -3.76
CA PHE A 81 -13.54 -21.88 -3.71
C PHE A 81 -12.49 -21.95 -4.83
N VAL A 82 -11.92 -20.80 -5.16
CA VAL A 82 -10.68 -20.76 -5.94
C VAL A 82 -9.58 -21.51 -5.17
N ALA A 83 -8.87 -22.42 -5.85
CA ALA A 83 -7.88 -23.28 -5.22
C ALA A 83 -6.79 -22.46 -4.50
N ASN A 84 -6.50 -22.79 -3.23
CA ASN A 84 -5.62 -22.07 -2.31
C ASN A 84 -6.16 -20.72 -1.77
N TYR A 85 -7.41 -20.34 -2.07
CA TYR A 85 -8.04 -19.10 -1.61
C TYR A 85 -9.41 -19.36 -0.98
N THR A 86 -9.41 -20.04 0.16
CA THR A 86 -10.63 -20.25 0.95
C THR A 86 -11.17 -18.91 1.45
N VAL A 87 -12.47 -18.70 1.37
CA VAL A 87 -13.13 -17.51 1.93
C VAL A 87 -12.94 -17.50 3.44
N SER A 88 -12.30 -16.43 3.95
CA SER A 88 -12.01 -16.24 5.38
C SER A 88 -12.86 -15.13 6.00
N THR A 89 -13.48 -14.28 5.20
CA THR A 89 -14.38 -13.22 5.66
C THR A 89 -15.82 -13.71 5.84
N GLU A 90 -16.64 -12.89 6.50
CA GLU A 90 -18.09 -13.02 6.39
C GLU A 90 -18.57 -12.85 4.92
N VAL A 91 -19.83 -13.21 4.69
CA VAL A 91 -20.47 -13.07 3.38
C VAL A 91 -21.49 -11.94 3.40
N ALA A 92 -21.35 -11.02 2.46
CA ALA A 92 -22.29 -9.93 2.24
C ALA A 92 -22.90 -10.05 0.85
N SER A 93 -24.19 -9.75 0.69
CA SER A 93 -24.84 -9.74 -0.62
C SER A 93 -25.71 -8.51 -0.79
N MET A 94 -25.83 -8.05 -2.04
CA MET A 94 -26.73 -6.99 -2.44
C MET A 94 -27.49 -7.42 -3.69
N GLU A 95 -28.81 -7.24 -3.68
CA GLU A 95 -29.70 -7.60 -4.78
C GLU A 95 -30.69 -6.45 -5.04
N PHE A 96 -30.95 -6.15 -6.32
CA PHE A 96 -32.08 -5.32 -6.72
C PHE A 96 -33.12 -6.17 -7.46
N ARG A 97 -34.39 -5.93 -7.14
CA ARG A 97 -35.54 -6.52 -7.84
C ARG A 97 -36.49 -5.45 -8.30
N ALA A 98 -37.17 -5.72 -9.41
CA ALA A 98 -38.32 -4.92 -9.82
C ALA A 98 -39.52 -5.19 -8.91
N GLU A 99 -40.53 -4.33 -8.95
CA GLU A 99 -41.72 -4.46 -8.10
C GLU A 99 -42.51 -5.76 -8.31
N ASN A 100 -42.46 -6.31 -9.52
CA ASN A 100 -43.06 -7.60 -9.86
C ASN A 100 -42.25 -8.81 -9.32
N GLY A 101 -41.16 -8.56 -8.59
CA GLY A 101 -40.30 -9.59 -8.02
C GLY A 101 -39.28 -10.18 -8.98
N SER A 102 -39.22 -9.73 -10.23
CA SER A 102 -38.18 -10.15 -11.17
C SER A 102 -36.79 -9.63 -10.75
N GLN A 103 -35.77 -10.46 -10.97
CA GLN A 103 -34.39 -10.09 -10.71
C GLN A 103 -33.95 -9.06 -11.76
N ILE A 104 -33.30 -7.98 -11.32
CA ILE A 104 -32.67 -7.02 -12.21
C ILE A 104 -31.25 -7.53 -12.45
N PRO A 105 -30.92 -8.06 -13.64
CA PRO A 105 -29.56 -8.49 -13.94
C PRO A 105 -28.68 -7.25 -14.03
N ILE A 106 -27.79 -7.09 -13.07
CA ILE A 106 -26.76 -6.07 -13.11
C ILE A 106 -25.44 -6.81 -13.23
N SER A 107 -24.94 -6.84 -14.46
CA SER A 107 -23.62 -7.31 -14.82
C SER A 107 -22.87 -6.19 -15.52
N ASP A 108 -21.55 -6.30 -15.57
CA ASP A 108 -20.70 -5.49 -16.45
C ASP A 108 -20.80 -3.98 -16.20
N LEU A 109 -20.95 -3.59 -14.92
CA LEU A 109 -20.88 -2.18 -14.53
C LEU A 109 -19.53 -1.57 -14.95
N ASP A 110 -19.56 -0.37 -15.51
CA ASP A 110 -18.35 0.42 -15.73
C ASP A 110 -17.66 0.71 -14.39
N ASP A 111 -16.36 1.02 -14.40
CA ASP A 111 -15.59 1.29 -13.18
C ASP A 111 -16.18 2.43 -12.34
N ASN A 112 -16.77 3.44 -12.98
CA ASN A 112 -17.42 4.55 -12.28
C ASN A 112 -18.79 4.18 -11.66
N GLN A 113 -19.33 3.01 -11.99
CA GLN A 113 -20.58 2.46 -11.48
C GLN A 113 -20.36 1.28 -10.52
N ALA A 114 -19.11 0.84 -10.35
CA ALA A 114 -18.77 -0.31 -9.52
C ALA A 114 -19.08 -0.05 -8.04
N ILE A 115 -19.68 -1.05 -7.40
CA ILE A 115 -20.07 -0.95 -5.99
C ILE A 115 -18.87 -1.34 -5.14
N THR A 116 -18.63 -0.59 -4.07
CA THR A 116 -17.61 -0.96 -3.08
C THR A 116 -18.27 -1.81 -2.00
N VAL A 117 -17.72 -3.00 -1.75
CA VAL A 117 -18.14 -3.91 -0.68
C VAL A 117 -17.00 -4.12 0.30
N ALA A 118 -17.30 -4.12 1.58
CA ALA A 118 -16.31 -4.15 2.64
C ALA A 118 -16.67 -5.15 3.74
N VAL A 119 -16.14 -6.37 3.63
CA VAL A 119 -16.43 -7.54 4.48
C VAL A 119 -15.36 -7.74 5.55
N ASN A 120 -15.79 -8.13 6.76
CA ASN A 120 -14.91 -8.31 7.91
C ASN A 120 -14.34 -9.73 7.96
N ASN A 121 -13.15 -9.86 8.53
CA ASN A 121 -12.55 -11.14 8.84
C ASN A 121 -13.10 -11.64 10.19
N GLY A 122 -13.81 -12.78 10.20
CA GLY A 122 -14.52 -13.28 11.39
C GLY A 122 -13.61 -13.63 12.58
N SER A 123 -12.30 -13.78 12.36
CA SER A 123 -11.32 -14.02 13.44
C SER A 123 -10.88 -12.76 14.19
N ALA A 124 -11.33 -11.55 13.79
CA ALA A 124 -10.84 -10.29 14.34
C ALA A 124 -11.69 -9.73 15.50
N THR A 125 -12.76 -10.41 15.91
CA THR A 125 -13.68 -9.93 16.96
C THR A 125 -13.39 -10.46 18.38
N ASP A 126 -12.43 -11.37 18.54
CA ASP A 126 -12.11 -11.96 19.86
C ASP A 126 -10.76 -11.48 20.42
N SER A 127 -10.65 -10.17 20.69
CA SER A 127 -9.72 -9.67 21.69
C SER A 127 -10.11 -8.26 22.11
N ASN A 128 -10.58 -8.13 23.35
CA ASN A 128 -10.68 -6.92 24.16
C ASN A 128 -10.05 -5.66 23.54
N GLY A 129 -10.87 -4.71 23.06
CA GLY A 129 -10.69 -3.26 23.21
C GLY A 129 -9.34 -2.57 22.91
N GLU A 130 -8.35 -3.27 22.39
CA GLU A 130 -7.04 -2.78 21.99
C GLU A 130 -6.82 -3.30 20.57
N GLY A 131 -6.79 -2.37 19.61
CA GLY A 131 -6.78 -2.68 18.19
C GLY A 131 -5.61 -3.59 17.81
N VAL A 132 -5.91 -4.86 17.55
CA VAL A 132 -5.05 -5.73 16.76
C VAL A 132 -5.24 -5.32 15.30
N THR A 133 -4.60 -4.21 14.95
CA THR A 133 -4.53 -3.62 13.60
C THR A 133 -3.39 -4.21 12.76
N GLY A 134 -2.68 -5.20 13.31
CA GLY A 134 -1.47 -5.75 12.71
C GLY A 134 -1.77 -6.86 11.70
N VAL A 135 -1.24 -6.70 10.49
CA VAL A 135 -0.92 -7.85 9.63
C VAL A 135 0.05 -8.76 10.40
N PRO A 136 -0.08 -10.10 10.34
CA PRO A 136 0.89 -10.98 10.98
C PRO A 136 2.31 -10.65 10.51
N LEU A 137 3.24 -10.57 11.47
CA LEU A 137 4.62 -10.21 11.21
C LEU A 137 5.27 -11.27 10.29
N ALA A 138 5.65 -10.88 9.09
CA ALA A 138 6.37 -11.76 8.14
C ALA A 138 7.88 -11.76 8.42
N GLY A 139 8.42 -10.68 8.97
CA GLY A 139 9.83 -10.62 9.39
C GLY A 139 10.20 -9.30 10.05
N ALA A 140 11.29 -9.30 10.81
CA ALA A 140 11.82 -8.10 11.42
C ALA A 140 13.35 -8.04 11.35
N ILE A 141 13.90 -6.83 11.19
CA ILE A 141 15.35 -6.61 11.16
C ILE A 141 15.71 -5.25 11.79
N ASN A 142 16.86 -5.20 12.46
CA ASN A 142 17.41 -3.95 12.95
C ASN A 142 18.20 -3.27 11.83
N VAL A 143 17.85 -2.03 11.52
CA VAL A 143 18.53 -1.17 10.54
C VAL A 143 19.22 -0.05 11.30
N SER A 144 20.55 0.02 11.21
CA SER A 144 21.31 1.10 11.84
C SER A 144 20.99 2.46 11.21
N ARG A 145 21.36 3.53 11.92
CA ARG A 145 21.32 4.90 11.39
C ARG A 145 22.19 5.00 10.14
N CYS A 146 21.77 5.83 9.17
CA CYS A 146 22.46 6.01 7.89
C CYS A 146 22.70 4.70 7.13
N ASP A 147 21.76 3.76 7.27
CA ASP A 147 21.87 2.47 6.61
C ASP A 147 20.58 2.15 5.87
N SER A 148 20.66 1.11 5.06
CA SER A 148 19.56 0.64 4.23
C SER A 148 19.45 -0.86 4.24
N VAL A 149 18.23 -1.36 4.06
CA VAL A 149 17.96 -2.77 3.87
C VAL A 149 16.98 -2.95 2.72
N ILE A 150 17.22 -3.96 1.90
CA ILE A 150 16.27 -4.37 0.87
C ILE A 150 15.45 -5.53 1.40
N VAL A 151 14.14 -5.34 1.39
CA VAL A 151 13.14 -6.34 1.73
C VAL A 151 12.70 -6.98 0.41
N ARG A 152 13.05 -8.23 0.16
CA ARG A 152 12.49 -9.02 -0.95
C ARG A 152 11.23 -9.70 -0.46
N VAL A 153 10.13 -9.44 -1.16
CA VAL A 153 8.79 -9.96 -0.89
C VAL A 153 8.43 -11.00 -1.95
N SER A 154 8.25 -12.24 -1.51
CA SER A 154 7.84 -13.37 -2.32
C SER A 154 6.51 -13.91 -1.79
N ALA A 155 5.40 -13.37 -2.31
CA ALA A 155 4.07 -13.62 -1.76
C ALA A 155 3.50 -15.02 -2.08
N GLY A 156 4.16 -15.82 -2.93
CA GLY A 156 3.66 -17.13 -3.35
C GLY A 156 2.28 -17.08 -4.02
N ASN A 157 1.88 -15.90 -4.48
CA ASN A 157 0.57 -15.66 -5.07
C ASN A 157 0.51 -16.30 -6.45
N SER A 158 -0.48 -17.17 -6.67
CA SER A 158 -0.69 -17.86 -7.95
C SER A 158 -1.81 -17.24 -8.78
N ASN A 159 -2.61 -16.35 -8.18
CA ASN A 159 -3.76 -15.75 -8.83
C ASN A 159 -3.48 -14.27 -9.14
N GLN A 160 -3.48 -13.93 -10.43
CA GLN A 160 -3.26 -12.56 -10.91
C GLN A 160 -4.35 -11.56 -10.49
N GLN A 161 -5.50 -12.03 -9.99
CA GLN A 161 -6.58 -11.17 -9.49
C GLN A 161 -6.44 -10.86 -7.99
N ALA A 162 -5.47 -11.46 -7.29
CA ALA A 162 -5.22 -11.14 -5.89
C ALA A 162 -4.37 -9.86 -5.77
N GLY A 163 -4.76 -8.96 -4.87
CA GLY A 163 -3.98 -7.77 -4.51
C GLY A 163 -2.95 -8.11 -3.44
N LEU A 164 -1.75 -7.52 -3.53
CA LEU A 164 -0.66 -7.73 -2.57
C LEU A 164 -0.47 -6.49 -1.70
N PHE A 165 -0.38 -6.69 -0.38
CA PHE A 165 -0.23 -5.64 0.62
C PHE A 165 1.07 -5.85 1.39
N ILE A 166 1.95 -4.85 1.35
CA ILE A 166 3.24 -4.85 2.05
C ILE A 166 3.19 -3.73 3.09
N GLN A 167 2.96 -4.10 4.34
CA GLN A 167 2.87 -3.18 5.47
C GLN A 167 4.25 -3.03 6.12
N LEU A 168 4.71 -1.79 6.27
CA LEU A 168 5.96 -1.46 6.94
C LEU A 168 5.66 -0.76 8.26
N ASN A 169 6.00 -1.41 9.36
CA ASN A 169 6.00 -0.81 10.68
C ASN A 169 7.43 -0.74 11.20
N PHE A 170 7.71 0.12 12.17
CA PHE A 170 9.00 0.12 12.83
C PHE A 170 8.90 0.64 14.25
N THR A 171 9.83 0.20 15.07
CA THR A 171 10.05 0.71 16.42
C THR A 171 11.42 1.36 16.52
N THR A 172 11.56 2.36 17.38
CA THR A 172 12.85 3.00 17.65
C THR A 172 13.64 2.16 18.65
N LEU A 173 14.96 2.05 18.45
CA LEU A 173 15.84 1.32 19.38
C LEU A 173 16.29 2.20 20.57
N ASP A 174 16.29 3.52 20.43
CA ASP A 174 16.55 4.50 21.49
C ASP A 174 15.53 5.65 21.45
N ASP A 175 15.63 6.61 22.36
CA ASP A 175 14.74 7.78 22.41
C ASP A 175 14.93 8.69 21.18
N GLY A 176 13.90 8.76 20.34
CA GLY A 176 13.87 9.62 19.16
C GLY A 176 12.56 9.51 18.38
N ASP A 177 12.39 10.40 17.39
CA ASP A 177 11.30 10.34 16.41
C ASP A 177 11.87 10.05 15.01
N PRO A 178 12.26 8.79 14.74
CA PRO A 178 12.85 8.44 13.45
C PRO A 178 11.80 8.42 12.34
N SER A 179 12.26 8.68 11.12
CA SER A 179 11.50 8.46 9.89
C SER A 179 12.29 7.55 8.95
N ILE A 180 11.58 6.65 8.27
CA ILE A 180 12.14 5.81 7.22
C ILE A 180 11.64 6.27 5.84
N MET A 181 12.48 6.10 4.82
CA MET A 181 12.09 6.22 3.43
C MET A 181 12.05 4.82 2.82
N ALA A 182 10.96 4.48 2.15
CA ALA A 182 10.78 3.19 1.49
C ALA A 182 10.55 3.39 -0.01
N TYR A 183 11.28 2.65 -0.83
CA TYR A 183 11.18 2.67 -2.29
C TYR A 183 10.84 1.27 -2.79
N LEU A 184 9.69 1.12 -3.46
CA LEU A 184 9.17 -0.14 -3.98
C LEU A 184 9.47 -0.27 -5.47
N HIS A 185 9.91 -1.43 -5.92
CA HIS A 185 9.98 -1.78 -7.34
C HIS A 185 9.94 -3.31 -7.53
N SER A 186 9.53 -3.76 -8.72
CA SER A 186 9.67 -5.16 -9.15
C SER A 186 11.12 -5.59 -9.47
N SER A 187 12.06 -4.65 -9.67
CA SER A 187 13.45 -4.97 -9.99
C SER A 187 14.26 -5.13 -8.72
N ASN A 188 15.30 -5.97 -8.77
CA ASN A 188 16.30 -6.03 -7.72
C ASN A 188 16.97 -4.64 -7.59
N TRP A 189 17.10 -4.12 -6.37
CA TRP A 189 17.73 -2.81 -6.06
C TRP A 189 16.93 -1.53 -6.37
N PRO A 190 15.71 -1.38 -5.82
CA PRO A 190 15.01 -0.10 -5.85
C PRO A 190 15.81 0.97 -5.13
N ASN A 191 15.72 2.21 -5.61
CA ASN A 191 16.44 3.35 -5.06
C ASN A 191 15.67 4.66 -5.30
N GLU A 192 16.24 5.79 -4.89
CA GLU A 192 15.59 7.10 -4.98
C GLU A 192 15.33 7.58 -6.42
N PHE A 193 16.07 7.04 -7.40
CA PHE A 193 15.94 7.38 -8.82
C PHE A 193 15.16 6.34 -9.61
N ASN A 194 15.09 5.10 -9.12
CA ASN A 194 14.41 3.99 -9.77
C ASN A 194 13.44 3.30 -8.79
N PHE A 195 12.18 3.74 -8.81
CA PHE A 195 11.11 3.22 -7.97
C PHE A 195 9.77 3.27 -8.72
N THR A 196 8.88 2.34 -8.40
CA THR A 196 7.47 2.35 -8.84
C THR A 196 6.61 3.15 -7.88
N ASP A 197 6.82 3.00 -6.57
CA ASP A 197 6.17 3.78 -5.52
C ASP A 197 7.15 4.09 -4.38
N ARG A 198 6.89 5.15 -3.62
CA ARG A 198 7.70 5.54 -2.47
C ARG A 198 6.84 6.04 -1.31
N LYS A 199 7.28 5.76 -0.08
CA LYS A 199 6.63 6.25 1.14
C LYS A 199 7.65 6.79 2.12
N ARG A 200 7.31 7.92 2.75
CA ARG A 200 8.00 8.43 3.93
C ARG A 200 7.15 8.10 5.14
N ILE A 201 7.66 7.25 6.03
CA ILE A 201 6.90 6.75 7.18
C ILE A 201 7.53 7.31 8.46
N THR A 202 6.74 8.01 9.26
CA THR A 202 7.14 8.52 10.57
C THR A 202 6.52 7.68 11.68
N LEU A 203 7.11 7.70 12.87
CA LEU A 203 6.63 6.88 13.99
C LEU A 203 5.18 7.22 14.40
N SER A 204 4.77 8.48 14.27
CA SER A 204 3.40 8.94 14.51
C SER A 204 2.37 8.37 13.53
N MET A 205 2.78 7.92 12.34
CA MET A 205 1.87 7.29 11.37
C MET A 205 1.55 5.84 11.71
N THR A 206 2.37 5.18 12.53
CA THR A 206 2.18 3.79 12.95
C THR A 206 1.70 3.67 14.39
N ARG A 207 1.77 4.74 15.17
CA ARG A 207 1.36 4.80 16.58
C ARG A 207 0.33 5.90 16.82
N GLY A 208 -0.93 5.53 17.03
CA GLY A 208 -2.05 6.47 17.14
C GLY A 208 -3.41 5.77 17.23
N ARG A 209 -4.47 6.55 17.49
CA ARG A 209 -5.85 6.03 17.60
C ARG A 209 -6.61 5.99 16.28
N ASP A 210 -6.23 6.82 15.31
CA ASP A 210 -6.84 6.89 13.98
C ASP A 210 -5.77 6.68 12.91
N LEU A 211 -5.38 5.41 12.74
CA LEU A 211 -4.27 5.01 11.88
C LEU A 211 -4.77 4.69 10.48
N ASP A 212 -4.51 5.60 9.53
CA ASP A 212 -4.66 5.28 8.11
C ASP A 212 -3.50 4.40 7.65
N HIS A 213 -3.76 3.09 7.57
CA HIS A 213 -2.76 2.08 7.22
C HIS A 213 -2.13 2.29 5.84
N ARG A 214 -2.82 2.97 4.91
CA ARG A 214 -2.33 3.25 3.55
C ARG A 214 -1.09 4.14 3.54
N LYS A 215 -0.85 4.88 4.62
CA LYS A 215 0.36 5.72 4.78
C LYS A 215 1.63 4.89 4.95
N TYR A 216 1.51 3.68 5.48
CA TYR A 216 2.63 2.78 5.77
C TYR A 216 2.47 1.39 5.13
N THR A 217 1.50 1.23 4.23
CA THR A 217 1.24 0.01 3.47
C THR A 217 1.32 0.30 1.98
N PHE A 218 2.14 -0.47 1.25
CA PHE A 218 2.12 -0.50 -0.20
C PHE A 218 1.03 -1.47 -0.66
N PHE A 219 0.14 -0.98 -1.53
CA PHE A 219 -0.87 -1.79 -2.18
C PHE A 219 -0.52 -1.95 -3.65
N LEU A 220 -0.31 -3.19 -4.07
CA LEU A 220 -0.10 -3.58 -5.46
C LEU A 220 -1.43 -4.06 -6.01
N SER A 221 -2.09 -3.19 -6.79
CA SER A 221 -3.35 -3.54 -7.45
C SER A 221 -3.11 -4.54 -8.59
N PRO A 222 -3.90 -5.62 -8.68
CA PRO A 222 -3.80 -6.59 -9.76
C PRO A 222 -4.08 -5.99 -11.15
N GLU A 223 -4.71 -4.80 -11.23
CA GLU A 223 -4.98 -4.11 -12.49
C GLU A 223 -3.74 -3.42 -13.09
N SER A 224 -2.79 -3.02 -12.24
CA SER A 224 -1.60 -2.26 -12.65
C SER A 224 -0.29 -2.99 -12.39
N HIS A 225 -0.32 -4.07 -11.60
CA HIS A 225 0.86 -4.78 -11.14
C HIS A 225 0.64 -6.29 -11.28
N ASP A 226 1.69 -7.00 -11.71
CA ASP A 226 1.68 -8.47 -11.67
C ASP A 226 2.06 -8.93 -10.26
N THR A 227 1.03 -9.19 -9.45
CA THR A 227 1.17 -9.60 -8.04
C THR A 227 1.68 -11.04 -7.87
N THR A 228 1.98 -11.76 -8.96
CA THR A 228 2.62 -13.09 -8.92
C THR A 228 4.15 -13.01 -8.88
N LEU A 229 4.72 -11.85 -9.20
CA LEU A 229 6.16 -11.60 -9.17
C LEU A 229 6.66 -11.27 -7.77
N ASP A 230 7.98 -11.38 -7.60
CA ASP A 230 8.66 -10.85 -6.43
C ASP A 230 8.77 -9.33 -6.50
N TYR A 231 8.61 -8.68 -5.36
CA TYR A 231 8.80 -7.24 -5.20
C TYR A 231 9.91 -6.94 -4.22
N TYR A 232 10.57 -5.80 -4.41
CA TYR A 232 11.67 -5.35 -3.58
C TYR A 232 11.31 -4.00 -2.97
N VAL A 233 11.58 -3.84 -1.69
CA VAL A 233 11.41 -2.57 -0.98
C VAL A 233 12.72 -2.17 -0.32
N ASN A 234 13.33 -1.09 -0.80
CA ASN A 234 14.52 -0.52 -0.17
C ASN A 234 14.08 0.45 0.91
N VAL A 235 14.38 0.11 2.16
CA VAL A 235 14.08 0.93 3.34
C VAL A 235 15.37 1.57 3.82
N THR A 236 15.41 2.89 3.81
CA THR A 236 16.56 3.69 4.25
C THR A 236 16.21 4.50 5.50
N THR A 237 17.15 4.58 6.43
CA THR A 237 17.04 5.40 7.64
C THR A 237 17.72 6.75 7.44
N GLY A 238 17.14 7.82 7.99
CA GLY A 238 17.68 9.17 7.82
C GLY A 238 19.05 9.41 8.50
N CYS A 239 19.81 10.38 7.97
CA CYS A 239 21.12 10.81 8.44
C CYS A 239 21.12 12.21 9.10
N THR A 240 20.07 12.58 9.82
CA THR A 240 19.98 13.93 10.40
C THR A 240 20.99 14.11 11.53
N THR A 241 21.88 15.11 11.44
CA THR A 241 23.02 15.34 12.35
C THR A 241 22.64 15.71 13.78
N ASP A 242 21.43 16.24 13.98
CA ASP A 242 21.05 16.97 15.20
C ASP A 242 20.33 16.12 16.26
N SER A 243 20.09 14.84 15.99
CA SER A 243 19.50 13.91 16.95
C SER A 243 20.44 12.73 17.21
N PRO A 244 20.60 12.28 18.47
CA PRO A 244 21.35 11.06 18.79
C PRO A 244 20.64 9.77 18.35
N SER A 245 19.61 9.85 17.52
CA SER A 245 18.66 8.75 17.31
C SER A 245 19.25 7.59 16.50
N ALA A 246 19.57 6.53 17.24
CA ALA A 246 19.09 5.16 17.12
C ALA A 246 18.83 4.57 15.74
N GLY A 247 19.30 3.33 15.53
CA GLY A 247 18.72 2.47 14.52
C GLY A 247 17.23 2.22 14.77
N VAL A 248 16.54 1.68 13.76
CA VAL A 248 15.14 1.27 13.88
C VAL A 248 15.04 -0.25 13.78
N ARG A 249 14.08 -0.84 14.48
CA ARG A 249 13.66 -2.22 14.23
C ARG A 249 12.51 -2.18 13.23
N LEU A 250 12.81 -2.51 11.98
CA LEU A 250 11.84 -2.62 10.89
C LEU A 250 11.06 -3.93 11.04
N GLU A 251 9.74 -3.83 10.92
CA GLU A 251 8.78 -4.92 10.99
C GLU A 251 7.95 -4.92 9.69
N VAL A 252 7.96 -6.03 8.97
CA VAL A 252 7.28 -6.17 7.68
C VAL A 252 6.14 -7.14 7.82
N GLY A 253 4.93 -6.70 7.47
CA GLY A 253 3.76 -7.56 7.31
C GLY A 253 3.43 -7.73 5.83
N VAL A 254 3.11 -8.94 5.41
CA VAL A 254 2.71 -9.23 4.03
C VAL A 254 1.45 -10.06 4.05
N PHE A 255 0.44 -9.65 3.30
CA PHE A 255 -0.76 -10.44 3.06
C PHE A 255 -1.29 -10.12 1.67
N ALA A 256 -2.10 -11.03 1.15
CA ALA A 256 -2.79 -10.80 -0.11
C ALA A 256 -4.29 -11.07 0.05
N SER A 257 -5.06 -10.34 -0.75
CA SER A 257 -6.52 -10.33 -0.73
C SER A 257 -7.05 -10.74 -2.08
N LEU A 258 -7.85 -11.79 -2.12
CA LEU A 258 -8.60 -12.20 -3.30
C LEU A 258 -10.10 -12.00 -3.05
N CYS A 259 -10.65 -10.98 -3.70
CA CYS A 259 -12.09 -10.70 -3.70
C CYS A 259 -12.82 -11.70 -4.60
N GLN A 260 -13.90 -12.28 -4.09
CA GLN A 260 -14.67 -13.31 -4.79
C GLN A 260 -16.17 -13.02 -4.71
N TYR A 261 -16.89 -13.40 -5.76
CA TYR A 261 -18.34 -13.45 -5.77
C TYR A 261 -18.81 -14.89 -5.99
N PHE A 262 -19.95 -15.26 -5.39
CA PHE A 262 -20.54 -16.56 -5.62
C PHE A 262 -21.43 -16.52 -6.86
N SER A 263 -21.06 -17.27 -7.90
CA SER A 263 -21.87 -17.41 -9.11
C SER A 263 -22.96 -18.46 -8.88
N GLU A 264 -24.22 -18.03 -8.78
CA GLU A 264 -25.34 -18.95 -8.55
C GLU A 264 -25.55 -19.93 -9.72
N SER A 265 -25.31 -19.51 -10.96
CA SER A 265 -25.47 -20.34 -12.16
C SER A 265 -24.42 -21.44 -12.23
N ALA A 266 -23.16 -21.12 -11.94
CA ALA A 266 -22.04 -22.07 -11.95
C ALA A 266 -21.85 -22.80 -10.61
N LYS A 267 -22.51 -22.33 -9.54
CA LYS A 267 -22.39 -22.83 -8.15
C LYS A 267 -20.94 -22.89 -7.65
N LEU A 268 -20.16 -21.86 -7.97
CA LEU A 268 -18.75 -21.74 -7.58
C LEU A 268 -18.35 -20.28 -7.36
N TRP A 269 -17.27 -20.07 -6.62
CA TRP A 269 -16.69 -18.75 -6.38
C TRP A 269 -15.83 -18.29 -7.55
N ARG A 270 -16.01 -17.03 -7.96
CA ARG A 270 -15.38 -16.41 -9.12
C ARG A 270 -14.77 -15.06 -8.76
N THR A 271 -13.84 -14.60 -9.59
CA THR A 271 -13.05 -13.38 -9.37
C THR A 271 -13.21 -12.35 -10.49
N ASP A 272 -13.85 -12.70 -11.60
CA ASP A 272 -14.14 -11.72 -12.65
C ASP A 272 -14.99 -10.56 -12.12
N GLY A 273 -14.70 -9.35 -12.60
CA GLY A 273 -15.42 -8.14 -12.15
C GLY A 273 -15.22 -7.77 -10.68
N MET A 274 -14.27 -8.42 -9.98
CA MET A 274 -13.91 -8.13 -8.59
C MET A 274 -12.48 -7.59 -8.53
N VAL A 275 -12.26 -6.48 -7.81
CA VAL A 275 -10.93 -5.90 -7.63
C VAL A 275 -10.73 -5.50 -6.18
N PRO A 276 -9.68 -5.99 -5.48
CA PRO A 276 -9.35 -5.52 -4.14
C PRO A 276 -8.93 -4.04 -4.17
N LEU A 277 -9.30 -3.29 -3.13
CA LEU A 277 -9.00 -1.87 -3.00
C LEU A 277 -7.97 -1.61 -1.90
N ALA A 278 -7.31 -0.45 -1.98
CA ALA A 278 -6.23 -0.03 -1.07
C ALA A 278 -6.67 0.11 0.39
N GLU A 279 -7.97 0.27 0.64
CA GLU A 279 -8.59 0.36 1.96
C GLU A 279 -8.56 -0.98 2.71
N THR A 280 -8.35 -2.10 2.01
CA THR A 280 -8.24 -3.44 2.59
C THR A 280 -7.12 -3.51 3.62
N ASN A 281 -7.42 -4.08 4.79
CA ASN A 281 -6.46 -4.35 5.86
C ASN A 281 -6.61 -5.80 6.37
N ALA A 282 -5.85 -6.20 7.39
CA ALA A 282 -5.87 -7.56 7.92
C ALA A 282 -7.21 -8.00 8.54
N SER A 283 -8.00 -7.05 9.06
CA SER A 283 -9.29 -7.32 9.70
C SER A 283 -10.48 -7.16 8.75
N ARG A 284 -10.29 -6.55 7.58
CA ARG A 284 -11.36 -6.17 6.66
C ARG A 284 -10.88 -6.11 5.22
N ALA A 285 -11.55 -6.87 4.35
CA ALA A 285 -11.35 -6.78 2.90
C ALA A 285 -12.31 -5.77 2.29
N VAL A 286 -11.79 -4.88 1.45
CA VAL A 286 -12.55 -3.88 0.69
C VAL A 286 -12.34 -4.14 -0.80
N CYS A 287 -13.44 -4.33 -1.52
CA CYS A 287 -13.44 -4.78 -2.90
C CYS A 287 -14.37 -3.89 -3.74
N SER A 288 -13.96 -3.57 -4.95
CA SER A 288 -14.84 -3.11 -6.01
C SER A 288 -15.48 -4.33 -6.68
N THR A 289 -16.79 -4.26 -6.95
CA THR A 289 -17.54 -5.31 -7.62
C THR A 289 -18.44 -4.76 -8.72
N ARG A 290 -18.48 -5.48 -9.84
CA ARG A 290 -19.39 -5.26 -10.97
C ARG A 290 -20.57 -6.24 -11.00
N HIS A 291 -20.65 -7.11 -10.00
CA HIS A 291 -21.72 -8.09 -9.85
C HIS A 291 -22.65 -7.69 -8.71
N LEU A 292 -23.82 -8.32 -8.65
CA LEU A 292 -24.80 -8.19 -7.56
C LEU A 292 -25.27 -9.56 -7.06
N THR A 293 -24.41 -10.21 -6.31
CA THR A 293 -24.61 -11.56 -5.78
C THR A 293 -24.15 -11.61 -4.32
N ALA A 294 -23.74 -12.78 -3.84
CA ALA A 294 -22.96 -12.88 -2.61
C ALA A 294 -21.48 -12.60 -2.88
N PHE A 295 -20.84 -11.88 -1.94
CA PHE A 295 -19.46 -11.42 -1.97
C PHE A 295 -18.75 -11.85 -0.70
N ALA A 296 -17.49 -12.19 -0.87
CA ALA A 296 -16.57 -12.44 0.23
C ALA A 296 -15.13 -12.24 -0.26
N ALA A 297 -14.17 -12.36 0.65
CA ALA A 297 -12.77 -12.33 0.29
C ALA A 297 -12.00 -13.45 0.98
N SER A 298 -10.90 -13.84 0.34
CA SER A 298 -9.85 -14.63 0.96
C SER A 298 -8.72 -13.69 1.35
N LEU A 299 -8.47 -13.55 2.65
CA LEU A 299 -7.30 -12.87 3.19
C LEU A 299 -6.30 -13.94 3.60
N PHE A 300 -5.19 -14.04 2.87
CA PHE A 300 -4.16 -15.04 3.13
C PHE A 300 -2.81 -14.38 3.42
N VAL A 301 -2.07 -15.01 4.33
CA VAL A 301 -0.75 -14.55 4.78
C VAL A 301 0.26 -15.58 4.31
N PRO A 302 1.13 -15.25 3.36
CA PRO A 302 2.09 -16.21 2.84
C PRO A 302 3.16 -16.56 3.89
N PRO A 303 3.48 -17.85 4.08
CA PRO A 303 4.60 -18.25 4.92
C PRO A 303 5.92 -17.80 4.30
N ASP A 304 6.89 -17.42 5.13
CA ASP A 304 8.25 -17.02 4.71
C ASP A 304 8.30 -15.98 3.58
N ALA A 305 7.32 -15.08 3.54
CA ALA A 305 7.12 -14.14 2.44
C ALA A 305 8.22 -13.08 2.30
N VAL A 306 9.08 -12.93 3.31
CA VAL A 306 10.05 -11.82 3.41
C VAL A 306 11.46 -12.36 3.60
N THR A 307 12.39 -11.86 2.80
CA THR A 307 13.83 -12.04 2.99
C THR A 307 14.55 -10.70 3.00
N PHE A 308 15.50 -10.52 3.91
CA PHE A 308 16.24 -9.26 4.06
C PHE A 308 17.62 -9.37 3.42
N ILE A 309 17.93 -8.41 2.55
CA ILE A 309 19.20 -8.28 1.84
C ILE A 309 19.84 -6.98 2.32
N ARG A 310 21.03 -7.06 2.94
CA ARG A 310 21.83 -5.85 3.22
C ARG A 310 22.65 -5.52 1.98
N PRO A 311 22.54 -4.29 1.44
CA PRO A 311 23.43 -3.85 0.39
C PRO A 311 24.88 -3.94 0.86
N GLU A 312 25.76 -4.43 -0.01
CA GLU A 312 27.19 -4.34 0.25
C GLU A 312 27.56 -2.86 0.35
N ARG A 313 28.19 -2.46 1.46
CA ARG A 313 28.72 -1.12 1.62
C ARG A 313 29.81 -0.96 0.56
N GLY A 314 29.47 -0.24 -0.52
CA GLY A 314 30.43 0.07 -1.57
C GLY A 314 31.69 0.64 -0.93
N GLY A 315 32.84 0.04 -1.24
CA GLY A 315 34.14 0.60 -0.88
C GLY A 315 34.26 2.04 -1.40
N PRO A 316 35.27 2.81 -0.95
CA PRO A 316 35.46 4.18 -1.40
C PRO A 316 35.32 4.25 -2.92
N SER A 317 34.37 5.07 -3.39
CA SER A 317 34.04 5.17 -4.81
C SER A 317 35.33 5.36 -5.59
N LEU A 318 35.61 4.47 -6.54
CA LEU A 318 36.80 4.54 -7.39
C LEU A 318 36.91 5.92 -8.04
N VAL A 319 35.76 6.54 -8.36
CA VAL A 319 35.68 7.90 -8.89
C VAL A 319 36.22 8.92 -7.89
N VAL A 320 35.83 8.83 -6.61
CA VAL A 320 36.32 9.72 -5.55
C VAL A 320 37.80 9.50 -5.27
N LEU A 321 38.25 8.25 -5.27
CA LEU A 321 39.68 7.94 -5.13
C LEU A 321 40.49 8.54 -6.29
N LEU A 322 40.02 8.35 -7.52
CA LEU A 322 40.67 8.88 -8.72
C LEU A 322 40.70 10.40 -8.72
N THR A 323 39.61 11.08 -8.34
CA THR A 323 39.60 12.55 -8.25
C THR A 323 40.55 13.05 -7.17
N CYS A 324 40.64 12.38 -6.01
CA CYS A 324 41.62 12.71 -4.98
C CYS A 324 43.07 12.52 -5.48
N VAL A 325 43.38 11.42 -6.17
CA VAL A 325 44.71 11.15 -6.71
C VAL A 325 45.11 12.18 -7.77
N VAL A 326 44.21 12.49 -8.70
CA VAL A 326 44.46 13.51 -9.73
C VAL A 326 44.64 14.89 -9.09
N GLY A 327 43.82 15.23 -8.09
CA GLY A 327 43.95 16.48 -7.33
C GLY A 327 45.31 16.60 -6.62
N LEU A 328 45.78 15.53 -5.98
CA LEU A 328 47.09 15.48 -5.34
C LEU A 328 48.25 15.58 -6.34
N LEU A 329 48.13 14.96 -7.52
CA LEU A 329 49.13 15.07 -8.58
C LEU A 329 49.22 16.51 -9.11
N CYS A 330 48.06 17.14 -9.39
CA CYS A 330 48.02 18.54 -9.81
C CYS A 330 48.64 19.46 -8.75
N TYR A 331 48.33 19.22 -7.47
CA TYR A 331 48.92 19.96 -6.36
C TYR A 331 50.45 19.79 -6.29
N ALA A 332 50.95 18.57 -6.41
CA ALA A 332 52.39 18.28 -6.38
C ALA A 332 53.13 18.94 -7.55
N VAL A 333 52.55 18.95 -8.75
CA VAL A 333 53.11 19.65 -9.92
C VAL A 333 53.15 21.15 -9.67
N ALA A 334 52.06 21.75 -9.18
CA ALA A 334 52.03 23.17 -8.85
C ALA A 334 53.08 23.53 -7.77
N ALA A 335 53.19 22.72 -6.72
CA ALA A 335 54.19 22.90 -5.67
C ALA A 335 55.62 22.80 -6.22
N ALA A 336 55.90 21.87 -7.13
CA ALA A 336 57.21 21.73 -7.75
C ALA A 336 57.56 22.93 -8.65
N ILE A 337 56.60 23.46 -9.41
CA ILE A 337 56.78 24.67 -10.21
C ILE A 337 57.05 25.87 -9.31
N LEU A 338 56.24 26.08 -8.27
CA LEU A 338 56.42 27.17 -7.32
C LEU A 338 57.77 27.07 -6.61
N HIS A 339 58.17 25.88 -6.17
CA HIS A 339 59.48 25.66 -5.57
C HIS A 339 60.63 25.97 -6.54
N LYS A 340 60.47 25.64 -7.82
CA LYS A 340 61.46 26.00 -8.85
C LYS A 340 61.52 27.49 -9.10
N LEU A 341 60.39 28.18 -9.13
CA LEU A 341 60.34 29.64 -9.27
C LEU A 341 60.98 30.33 -8.06
N ASP A 342 60.69 29.86 -6.85
CA ASP A 342 61.29 30.36 -5.61
C ASP A 342 62.83 30.17 -5.59
N GLN A 343 63.32 29.00 -6.01
CA GLN A 343 64.76 28.76 -6.19
C GLN A 343 65.41 29.71 -7.22
N LEU A 344 64.70 30.05 -8.30
CA LEU A 344 65.20 30.99 -9.30
C LEU A 344 65.23 32.42 -8.77
N ASP A 345 64.24 32.80 -7.96
CA ASP A 345 64.17 34.13 -7.37
C ASP A 345 65.27 34.33 -6.31
N LEU A 346 65.50 33.33 -5.47
CA LEU A 346 66.64 33.32 -4.53
C LEU A 346 67.99 33.44 -5.24
N ARG A 347 68.16 32.81 -6.41
CA ARG A 347 69.38 32.94 -7.21
C ARG A 347 69.56 34.33 -7.82
N ARG A 348 68.46 35.03 -8.15
CA ARG A 348 68.50 36.42 -8.64
C ARG A 348 68.70 37.43 -7.51
N ALA A 349 68.17 37.18 -6.31
CA ALA A 349 68.37 38.04 -5.15
C ALA A 349 69.81 37.98 -4.59
N GLY A 350 70.57 36.93 -4.91
CA GLY A 350 71.98 36.76 -4.50
C GLY A 350 73.00 37.56 -5.33
N THR A 351 72.59 38.24 -6.41
CA THR A 351 73.48 39.14 -7.14
C THR A 351 73.44 40.53 -6.52
N VAL A 352 74.40 40.82 -5.63
CA VAL A 352 74.67 42.18 -5.17
C VAL A 352 75.18 43.00 -6.36
N PRO A 353 74.50 44.09 -6.78
CA PRO A 353 75.04 44.95 -7.83
C PRO A 353 76.30 45.64 -7.29
N LEU A 354 77.44 45.38 -7.92
CA LEU A 354 78.66 46.14 -7.66
C LEU A 354 78.44 47.57 -8.15
N CYS A 355 78.32 48.52 -7.23
CA CYS A 355 78.43 49.95 -7.53
C CYS A 355 79.92 50.29 -7.69
N GLY A 356 80.32 50.64 -8.90
CA GLY A 356 81.70 51.00 -9.25
C GLY A 356 81.75 51.65 -10.64
N HIS A 357 82.87 52.28 -10.96
CA HIS A 357 83.05 53.20 -12.10
C HIS A 357 82.59 52.67 -13.48
N ASP A 358 82.48 51.34 -13.65
CA ASP A 358 82.01 50.67 -14.87
C ASP A 358 80.67 49.92 -14.70
N GLY A 359 79.88 50.24 -13.67
CA GLY A 359 78.56 49.63 -13.41
C GLY A 359 77.45 50.19 -14.31
N THR A 360 76.51 49.33 -14.71
CA THR A 360 75.45 49.63 -15.70
C THR A 360 74.29 50.50 -15.18
N PHE A 361 74.30 50.91 -13.92
CA PHE A 361 73.34 51.88 -13.38
C PHE A 361 74.10 53.14 -12.94
N LYS A 362 73.95 54.21 -13.72
CA LYS A 362 74.36 55.57 -13.33
C LYS A 362 73.25 56.20 -12.48
N GLN A 363 73.66 56.88 -11.42
CA GLN A 363 72.79 57.71 -10.58
C GLN A 363 72.32 58.95 -11.34
#